data_AF-F2NG09-F1
#
_entry.id   AF-F2NG09-F1
#
_cell.length_a   1.000
_cell.length_b   1.000
_cell.length_c   1.000
_cell.angle_alpha   90.00
_cell.angle_beta   90.00
_cell.angle_gamma   90.00
#
_symmetry.space_group_name_H-M   'P 1'
#
loop_
_entity.id
_entity.type
_entity.pdbx_description
1 polymer ?
#
loop_
_entity_poly.entity_id
_entity_poly.type
_entity_poly.pdbx_seq_one_letter_code
_entity_poly.pdbx_strand_id
1 'polypeptide(L)'
;MTFEMVLKQMQAVHEAKNADYGNSFELAADLLGRPVVEVLLSRMIDKVSRAANLVRSGQAAVADESLADTLLDLANYSVLAMLALRDRGAVEYSR
;
A
#
# COMPACT_ATOMS: atom_id res chain seq x y z
N MET A 1 13.73 13.89 10.86
CA MET A 1 12.42 13.76 10.18
C MET A 1 11.34 13.75 11.26
N THR A 2 10.34 14.63 11.18
CA THR A 2 9.22 14.64 12.14
C THR A 2 8.07 13.77 11.61
N PHE A 3 7.09 13.47 12.46
CA PHE A 3 5.90 12.72 12.06
C PHE A 3 5.14 13.44 10.94
N GLU A 4 4.99 14.76 11.03
CA GLU A 4 4.33 15.61 10.03
C GLU A 4 5.05 15.58 8.69
N MET A 5 6.39 15.50 8.68
CA MET A 5 7.14 15.34 7.45
C MET A 5 6.85 14.00 6.78
N VAL A 6 6.70 12.91 7.55
CA VAL A 6 6.33 11.58 7.03
C VAL A 6 4.94 11.62 6.42
N LEU A 7 3.96 12.25 7.08
CA LEU A 7 2.61 12.39 6.52
C LEU A 7 2.59 13.17 5.20
N LYS A 8 3.38 14.25 5.10
CA LYS A 8 3.54 14.98 3.83
C LYS A 8 4.19 14.13 2.75
N GLN A 9 5.18 13.32 3.12
CA GLN A 9 5.83 12.41 2.18
C GLN A 9 4.87 11.31 1.72
N MET A 10 4.04 10.76 2.62
CA MET A 10 2.98 9.81 2.27
C MET A 10 2.04 10.39 1.22
N GLN A 11 1.56 11.61 1.45
CA GLN A 11 0.69 12.32 0.52
C GLN A 11 1.37 12.51 -0.84
N ALA A 12 2.61 13.00 -0.87
CA ALA A 12 3.33 13.22 -2.13
C ALA A 12 3.55 11.92 -2.92
N VAL A 13 3.89 10.82 -2.24
CA VAL A 13 4.05 9.51 -2.87
C VAL A 13 2.70 8.99 -3.39
N HIS A 14 1.63 9.18 -2.62
CA HIS A 14 0.29 8.79 -3.05
C HIS A 14 -0.15 9.58 -4.29
N GLU A 15 0.05 10.90 -4.32
CA GLU A 15 -0.27 11.76 -5.47
C GLU A 15 0.54 11.39 -6.71
N ALA A 16 1.85 11.18 -6.56
CA ALA A 16 2.73 10.76 -7.64
C ALA A 16 2.30 9.40 -8.22
N LYS A 17 1.94 8.44 -7.36
CA LYS A 17 1.46 7.12 -7.79
C LYS A 17 0.05 7.20 -8.37
N ASN A 18 -0.88 7.98 -7.83
CA ASN A 18 -2.24 8.07 -8.38
C ASN A 18 -2.28 8.58 -9.83
N ALA A 19 -1.30 9.39 -10.24
CA ALA A 19 -1.14 9.78 -11.65
C ALA A 19 -0.85 8.57 -12.56
N ASP A 20 -0.19 7.54 -12.04
CA ASP A 20 0.18 6.30 -12.76
C ASP A 20 -0.78 5.12 -12.49
N TYR A 21 -1.47 5.11 -11.34
CA TYR A 21 -2.21 3.97 -10.78
C TYR A 21 -3.74 4.10 -10.81
N GLY A 22 -4.30 5.19 -11.36
CA GLY A 22 -5.74 5.35 -11.50
C GLY A 22 -6.39 4.10 -12.12
N ASN A 23 -7.16 3.38 -11.31
CA ASN A 23 -7.89 2.13 -11.63
C ASN A 23 -7.09 0.81 -11.64
N SER A 24 -5.80 0.74 -11.30
CA SER A 24 -5.06 -0.53 -11.45
C SER A 24 -5.50 -1.61 -10.45
N PHE A 25 -5.81 -1.24 -9.21
CA PHE A 25 -6.25 -2.19 -8.17
C PHE A 25 -7.71 -2.61 -8.36
N GLU A 26 -8.55 -1.69 -8.86
CA GLU A 26 -9.93 -1.98 -9.24
C GLU A 26 -9.97 -2.91 -10.44
N LEU A 27 -9.17 -2.64 -11.48
CA LEU A 27 -9.04 -3.54 -12.62
C LEU A 27 -8.53 -4.92 -12.21
N ALA A 28 -7.51 -5.00 -11.34
CA ALA A 28 -7.02 -6.27 -10.84
C ALA A 28 -8.09 -7.02 -10.02
N ALA A 29 -8.85 -6.31 -9.20
CA ALA A 29 -9.97 -6.86 -8.44
C ALA A 29 -11.04 -7.44 -9.36
N ASP A 30 -11.43 -6.69 -10.39
CA ASP A 30 -12.43 -7.12 -11.38
C ASP A 30 -11.96 -8.32 -12.19
N LEU A 31 -10.72 -8.29 -12.70
CA LEU A 31 -10.14 -9.39 -13.48
C LEU A 31 -10.02 -10.68 -12.66
N LEU A 32 -9.74 -10.57 -11.36
CA LEU A 32 -9.59 -11.72 -10.46
C LEU A 32 -10.90 -12.13 -9.78
N GLY A 33 -11.99 -11.36 -9.96
CA GLY A 33 -13.25 -11.57 -9.25
C GLY A 33 -13.11 -11.46 -7.72
N ARG A 34 -12.24 -10.56 -7.23
CA ARG A 34 -11.91 -10.40 -5.81
C ARG A 34 -12.28 -9.01 -5.30
N PRO A 35 -12.53 -8.84 -3.99
CA PRO A 35 -12.64 -7.50 -3.40
C PRO A 35 -11.36 -6.68 -3.57
N VAL A 36 -11.48 -5.38 -3.86
CA VAL A 36 -10.34 -4.45 -3.95
C VAL A 36 -9.50 -4.46 -2.67
N VAL A 37 -10.15 -4.58 -1.50
CA VAL A 37 -9.47 -4.70 -0.20
C VAL A 37 -8.58 -5.94 -0.15
N GLU A 38 -9.02 -7.08 -0.68
CA GLU A 38 -8.20 -8.29 -0.73
C GLU A 38 -6.96 -8.09 -1.63
N VAL A 39 -7.14 -7.44 -2.78
CA VAL A 39 -6.02 -7.09 -3.67
C VAL A 39 -5.02 -6.18 -2.94
N LEU A 40 -5.48 -5.13 -2.26
CA LEU A 40 -4.61 -4.23 -1.49
C LEU A 40 -3.86 -4.96 -0.37
N LEU A 41 -4.54 -5.86 0.36
CA LEU A 41 -3.91 -6.68 1.40
C LEU A 41 -2.82 -7.59 0.84
N SER A 42 -3.03 -8.18 -0.35
CA SER A 42 -1.98 -8.98 -1.00
C SER A 42 -0.73 -8.15 -1.33
N ARG A 43 -0.90 -6.90 -1.77
CA ARG A 43 0.23 -5.97 -1.98
C ARG A 43 0.94 -5.64 -0.67
N MET A 44 0.20 -5.50 0.43
CA MET A 44 0.81 -5.30 1.75
C MET A 44 1.62 -6.53 2.18
N ILE A 45 1.15 -7.75 1.94
CA ILE A 45 1.89 -8.99 2.24
C ILE A 45 3.22 -9.03 1.50
N ASP A 46 3.24 -8.67 0.21
CA ASP A 46 4.47 -8.57 -0.59
C ASP A 46 5.46 -7.58 0.05
N LYS A 47 4.97 -6.41 0.48
CA LYS A 47 5.79 -5.35 1.09
C LYS A 47 6.27 -5.71 2.50
N VAL A 48 5.44 -6.38 3.32
CA VAL A 48 5.86 -6.90 4.63
C VAL A 48 6.96 -7.95 4.46
N SER A 49 6.79 -8.87 3.50
CA SER A 49 7.79 -9.90 3.20
C SER A 49 9.12 -9.27 2.79
N ARG A 50 9.06 -8.22 1.97
CA ARG A 50 10.24 -7.42 1.62
C ARG A 50 10.86 -6.73 2.83
N ALA A 51 10.08 -6.04 3.64
CA ALA A 51 10.57 -5.34 4.83
C ALA A 51 11.28 -6.31 5.78
N ALA A 52 10.67 -7.48 6.04
CA ALA A 52 11.26 -8.54 6.85
C ALA A 52 12.59 -9.04 6.27
N ASN A 53 12.66 -9.20 4.95
CA ASN A 53 13.91 -9.57 4.27
C ASN A 53 14.98 -8.49 4.43
N LEU A 54 14.67 -7.21 4.20
CA LEU A 54 15.59 -6.09 4.36
C LEU A 54 16.17 -6.00 5.78
N VAL A 55 15.31 -6.16 6.79
CA VAL A 55 15.73 -6.15 8.20
C VAL A 55 16.68 -7.32 8.50
N ARG A 56 16.41 -8.50 7.93
CA ARG A 56 17.19 -9.72 8.20
C ARG A 56 18.51 -9.77 7.44
N SER A 57 18.53 -9.39 6.17
CA SER A 57 19.73 -9.48 5.31
C SER A 57 20.63 -8.25 5.42
N GLY A 58 20.08 -7.09 5.83
CA GLY A 58 20.76 -5.80 5.72
C GLY A 58 21.04 -5.38 4.27
N GLN A 59 20.55 -6.13 3.28
CA GLN A 59 20.80 -5.93 1.86
C GLN A 59 19.48 -5.85 1.11
N ALA A 60 19.32 -4.80 0.31
CA ALA A 60 18.18 -4.69 -0.58
C ALA A 60 18.35 -5.61 -1.79
N ALA A 61 17.34 -6.44 -2.06
CA ALA A 61 17.28 -7.25 -3.28
C ALA A 61 17.05 -6.38 -4.54
N VAL A 62 16.64 -5.12 -4.36
CA VAL A 62 16.42 -4.12 -5.40
C VAL A 62 17.14 -2.84 -4.95
N ALA A 63 18.00 -2.31 -5.81
CA ALA A 63 18.94 -1.23 -5.46
C ALA A 63 18.26 0.08 -5.02
N ASP A 64 17.04 0.34 -5.50
CA ASP A 64 16.42 1.67 -5.43
C ASP A 64 15.24 1.80 -4.44
N GLU A 65 15.01 0.85 -3.53
CA GLU A 65 13.93 0.98 -2.54
C GLU A 65 14.43 0.58 -1.15
N SER A 66 14.46 1.57 -0.25
CA SER A 66 14.89 1.41 1.12
C SER A 66 13.80 0.78 2.01
N LEU A 67 14.18 0.40 3.23
CA LEU A 67 13.21 -0.02 4.26
C LEU A 67 12.22 1.12 4.57
N ALA A 68 12.69 2.36 4.59
CA ALA A 68 11.84 3.53 4.84
C ALA A 68 10.78 3.69 3.73
N ASP A 69 11.16 3.54 2.46
CA ASP A 69 10.22 3.59 1.33
C ASP A 69 9.20 2.45 1.40
N THR A 70 9.65 1.26 1.80
CA THR A 70 8.79 0.08 1.97
C THR A 70 7.74 0.31 3.07
N LEU A 71 8.13 0.90 4.20
CA LEU A 71 7.22 1.23 5.31
C LEU A 71 6.25 2.35 4.93
N LEU A 72 6.71 3.34 4.17
CA LEU A 72 5.86 4.42 3.64
C LEU A 72 4.79 3.87 2.69
N ASP A 73 5.16 2.94 1.81
CA ASP A 73 4.23 2.22 0.95
C ASP A 73 3.18 1.47 1.75
N LEU A 74 3.58 0.74 2.80
CA LEU A 74 2.63 0.03 3.68
C LEU A 74 1.62 0.98 4.33
N ALA A 75 2.07 2.15 4.79
CA ALA A 75 1.18 3.16 5.34
C ALA A 75 0.17 3.67 4.29
N ASN A 76 0.63 3.95 3.07
CA ASN A 76 -0.24 4.37 1.97
C ASN A 76 -1.23 3.28 1.54
N TYR A 77 -0.81 2.02 1.43
CA TYR A 77 -1.72 0.89 1.14
C TYR A 77 -2.78 0.72 2.22
N SER A 78 -2.44 0.94 3.49
CA SER A 78 -3.41 0.90 4.59
C SER A 78 -4.47 2.00 4.44
N VAL A 79 -4.06 3.22 4.06
CA VAL A 79 -4.99 4.32 3.77
C VAL A 79 -5.88 3.99 2.57
N LEU A 80 -5.32 3.47 1.48
CA LEU A 80 -6.09 3.04 0.31
C LEU A 80 -7.14 1.97 0.66
N ALA A 81 -6.77 0.98 1.48
CA ALA A 81 -7.69 -0.06 1.93
C ALA A 81 -8.85 0.53 2.75
N MET A 82 -8.57 1.51 3.63
CA MET A 82 -9.62 2.23 4.36
C MET A 82 -10.53 3.04 3.43
N LEU A 83 -9.99 3.68 2.39
CA LEU A 83 -10.79 4.40 1.40
C LEU A 83 -11.69 3.43 0.63
N ALA A 84 -11.15 2.30 0.15
CA ALA A 84 -11.91 1.26 -0.54
C ALA A 84 -13.02 0.65 0.34
N LEU A 85 -12.80 0.54 1.65
CA LEU A 85 -13.82 0.11 2.60
C LEU A 85 -14.96 1.14 2.74
N ARG A 86 -14.64 2.43 2.70
CA ARG A 86 -15.62 3.52 2.85
C ARG A 86 -16.40 3.81 1.58
N ASP A 87 -15.76 3.72 0.43
CA ASP A 87 -16.37 3.98 -0.89
C ASP A 87 -17.40 2.89 -1.25
N ARG A 88 -17.17 1.66 -0.80
CA ARG A 88 -18.12 0.53 -0.89
C ARG A 88 -19.31 0.60 0.07
N GLY A 89 -19.68 1.79 0.58
CA GLY A 89 -20.65 1.99 1.66
C GLY A 89 -21.62 0.81 1.88
N ALA A 90 -21.45 0.07 3.00
CA ALA A 90 -22.20 -1.13 3.42
C ALA A 90 -21.59 -2.53 3.14
N VAL A 91 -20.33 -2.77 3.51
CA VAL A 91 -19.95 -4.11 4.00
C VAL A 91 -19.36 -3.97 5.40
N GLU A 92 -20.22 -4.16 6.39
CA GLU A 92 -19.84 -4.32 7.80
C GLU A 92 -18.85 -5.48 7.94
N TYR A 93 -17.54 -5.20 7.96
CA TYR A 93 -16.55 -6.09 8.54
C TYR A 93 -16.55 -5.98 10.08
N SER A 94 -17.72 -5.79 10.68
CA SER A 94 -17.93 -5.80 12.13
C SER A 94 -18.63 -7.09 12.52
N ARG A 95 -17.85 -8.07 12.96
CA ARG A 95 -18.16 -8.89 14.14
C ARG A 95 -16.88 -9.23 14.86
#